data_AF-A0A7Y8DBT0-F1
#
_entry.id   AF-A0A7Y8DBT0-F1
#
_cell.length_a   1.000
_cell.length_b   1.000
_cell.length_c   1.000
_cell.angle_alpha   90.00
_cell.angle_beta   90.00
_cell.angle_gamma   90.00
#
_symmetry.space_group_name_H-M   'P 1'
#
loop_
_entity.id
_entity.type
_entity.pdbx_description
1 polymer ?
#
loop_
_entity_poly.entity_id
_entity_poly.type
_entity_poly.pdbx_seq_one_letter_code
_entity_poly.pdbx_strand_id
1 'polypeptide(L)'
;MQINQQKTVQVDVTELHLHIKVWDGFTADLKDAQGADAGGYTDYVPDFFPGKHYGDYLILNIDLETGQIKNWKKPVAADIEKMIEASDDD
;
A
#
# COMPACT_ATOMS: atom_id res chain seq x y z
N MET A 1 49.63 -12.74 7.25
CA MET A 1 49.18 -12.52 5.86
C MET A 1 47.67 -12.39 5.89
N GLN A 2 47.10 -11.37 5.27
CA GLN A 2 45.65 -11.18 5.17
C GLN A 2 45.23 -11.28 3.70
N ILE A 3 44.00 -11.75 3.47
CA ILE A 3 43.41 -11.86 2.14
C ILE A 3 41.98 -11.30 2.16
N ASN A 4 41.53 -10.80 1.02
CA ASN A 4 40.15 -10.41 0.81
C ASN A 4 39.32 -11.63 0.37
N GLN A 5 38.14 -11.82 0.94
CA GLN A 5 37.22 -12.91 0.60
C GLN A 5 35.77 -12.38 0.58
N GLN A 6 35.00 -12.78 -0.44
CA GLN A 6 33.53 -12.74 -0.40
C GLN A 6 33.02 -14.05 0.21
N LYS A 7 32.17 -13.95 1.24
CA LYS A 7 31.54 -15.11 1.90
C LYS A 7 30.03 -15.00 1.76
N THR A 8 29.40 -16.07 1.28
CA THR A 8 27.94 -16.24 1.33
C THR A 8 27.54 -16.57 2.76
N VAL A 9 26.58 -15.82 3.30
CA VAL A 9 25.97 -16.07 4.62
C VAL A 9 24.46 -16.14 4.45
N GLN A 10 23.83 -17.03 5.22
CA GLN A 10 22.38 -17.03 5.35
C GLN A 10 21.98 -15.92 6.32
N VAL A 11 20.90 -15.23 6.01
CA VAL A 11 20.32 -14.17 6.84
C VAL A 11 18.82 -14.40 6.93
N ASP A 12 18.28 -14.20 8.13
CA ASP A 12 16.84 -14.20 8.34
C ASP A 12 16.30 -12.83 7.96
N VAL A 13 15.40 -12.81 6.97
CA VAL A 13 14.71 -11.60 6.51
C VAL A 13 13.26 -11.64 6.98
N THR A 14 12.75 -10.52 7.48
CA THR A 14 11.41 -10.46 8.09
C THR A 14 10.47 -9.49 7.38
N GLU A 15 10.99 -8.45 6.72
CA GLU A 15 10.19 -7.39 6.13
C GLU A 15 10.71 -6.95 4.75
N LEU A 16 9.78 -6.60 3.87
CA LEU A 16 10.02 -5.96 2.59
C LEU A 16 9.48 -4.53 2.60
N HIS A 17 10.36 -3.55 2.38
CA HIS A 17 10.01 -2.12 2.38
C HIS A 17 9.98 -1.62 0.94
N LEU A 18 8.81 -1.18 0.48
CA LEU A 18 8.56 -0.74 -0.89
C LEU A 18 8.26 0.76 -0.93
N HIS A 19 8.82 1.43 -1.92
CA HIS A 19 8.52 2.82 -2.27
C HIS A 19 8.12 2.83 -3.74
N ILE A 20 6.82 2.77 -4.00
CA ILE A 20 6.26 2.65 -5.35
C ILE A 20 5.80 4.03 -5.78
N LYS A 21 6.36 4.58 -6.85
CA LYS A 21 5.83 5.80 -7.45
C LYS A 21 4.64 5.43 -8.33
N VAL A 22 3.47 5.96 -8.00
CA VAL A 22 2.28 5.91 -8.85
C VAL A 22 2.38 7.09 -9.81
N TRP A 23 2.26 6.82 -11.10
CA TRP A 23 2.22 7.86 -12.13
C TRP A 23 0.90 7.72 -12.87
N ASP A 24 0.28 8.85 -13.19
CA ASP A 24 -1.02 9.02 -13.85
C ASP A 24 -2.27 8.68 -13.05
N GLY A 25 -2.31 7.59 -12.28
CA GLY A 25 -3.51 7.27 -11.52
C GLY A 25 -3.45 6.04 -10.64
N PHE A 26 -4.22 6.09 -9.58
CA PHE A 26 -4.52 5.01 -8.66
C PHE A 26 -6.02 4.68 -8.77
N THR A 27 -6.32 3.39 -8.85
CA THR A 27 -7.71 2.91 -8.85
C THR A 27 -7.93 1.90 -7.73
N ALA A 28 -9.04 2.03 -7.02
CA ALA A 28 -9.50 1.09 -6.02
C ALA A 28 -10.99 0.79 -6.22
N ASP A 29 -11.35 -0.49 -6.19
CA ASP A 29 -12.74 -0.95 -6.19
C ASP A 29 -13.13 -1.45 -4.81
N LEU A 30 -14.34 -1.09 -4.37
CA LEU A 30 -14.96 -1.64 -3.18
C LEU A 30 -15.97 -2.71 -3.59
N LYS A 31 -15.85 -3.88 -2.97
CA LYS A 31 -16.78 -4.99 -3.18
C LYS A 31 -17.60 -5.20 -1.92
N ASP A 32 -18.89 -5.46 -2.08
CA ASP A 32 -19.75 -5.88 -0.98
C ASP A 32 -19.48 -7.34 -0.57
N ALA A 33 -20.21 -7.82 0.44
CA ALA A 33 -20.06 -9.19 0.93
C ALA A 33 -20.48 -10.27 -0.09
N GLN A 34 -21.17 -9.91 -1.15
CA GLN A 34 -21.57 -10.77 -2.26
C GLN A 34 -20.59 -10.68 -3.45
N GLY A 35 -19.59 -9.80 -3.37
CA GLY A 35 -18.61 -9.56 -4.41
C GLY A 35 -19.08 -8.58 -5.50
N ALA A 36 -20.22 -7.92 -5.32
CA ALA A 36 -20.70 -6.89 -6.24
C ALA A 36 -20.04 -5.53 -5.98
N ASP A 37 -20.03 -4.66 -6.99
CA ASP A 37 -19.47 -3.32 -6.89
C ASP A 37 -20.26 -2.45 -5.91
N ALA A 38 -19.59 -1.96 -4.88
CA ALA A 38 -20.13 -1.10 -3.84
C ALA A 38 -19.66 0.36 -3.97
N GLY A 39 -18.81 0.65 -4.96
CA GLY A 39 -18.17 1.94 -5.18
C GLY A 39 -16.73 1.74 -5.63
N GLY A 40 -16.09 2.83 -6.01
CA GLY A 40 -14.69 2.81 -6.41
C GLY A 40 -14.09 4.21 -6.29
N TYR A 41 -12.83 4.31 -6.64
CA TYR A 41 -12.09 5.56 -6.65
C TYR A 41 -11.05 5.48 -7.74
N THR A 42 -10.95 6.53 -8.56
CA THR A 42 -9.93 6.66 -9.59
C THR A 42 -9.39 8.09 -9.56
N ASP A 43 -8.25 8.28 -8.92
CA ASP A 43 -7.50 9.55 -8.86
C ASP A 43 -6.10 9.23 -8.27
N TYR A 44 -5.39 10.16 -7.64
CA TYR A 44 -4.10 9.92 -6.98
C TYR A 44 -4.22 9.08 -5.70
N VAL A 45 -3.10 8.56 -5.19
CA VAL A 45 -3.06 7.70 -4.00
C VAL A 45 -3.76 8.38 -2.80
N PRO A 46 -4.81 7.78 -2.21
CA PRO A 46 -5.51 8.37 -1.06
C PRO A 46 -4.59 8.59 0.14
N ASP A 47 -4.80 9.66 0.90
CA ASP A 47 -4.02 10.01 2.10
C ASP A 47 -3.98 8.89 3.15
N PHE A 48 -5.03 8.08 3.23
CA PHE A 48 -5.10 6.99 4.21
C PHE A 48 -4.39 5.71 3.74
N PHE A 49 -3.85 5.65 2.50
CA PHE A 49 -3.39 4.41 1.86
C PHE A 49 -1.86 4.35 1.60
N PRO A 50 -1.03 3.76 2.49
CA PRO A 50 -1.23 3.56 3.92
C PRO A 50 -0.65 4.72 4.75
N GLY A 51 -1.50 5.66 5.12
CA GLY A 51 -1.13 6.77 6.00
C GLY A 51 -0.04 7.69 5.42
N LYS A 52 1.07 7.87 6.14
CA LYS A 52 2.06 8.90 5.78
C LYS A 52 2.85 8.49 4.54
N HIS A 53 2.61 9.19 3.44
CA HIS A 53 3.37 9.10 2.21
C HIS A 53 3.80 10.50 1.72
N TYR A 54 4.41 10.54 0.54
CA TYR A 54 4.97 11.77 -0.06
C TYR A 54 4.38 11.97 -1.46
N GLY A 55 3.18 12.55 -1.55
CA GLY A 55 2.50 12.79 -2.83
C GLY A 55 2.17 11.47 -3.53
N ASP A 56 2.67 11.26 -4.75
CA ASP A 56 2.33 10.12 -5.60
C ASP A 56 3.03 8.80 -5.21
N TYR A 57 3.46 8.63 -3.96
CA TYR A 57 4.17 7.42 -3.54
C TYR A 57 3.28 6.52 -2.68
N LEU A 58 3.26 5.23 -3.02
CA LEU A 58 2.73 4.17 -2.16
C LEU A 58 3.89 3.52 -1.39
N ILE A 59 3.88 3.67 -0.06
CA ILE A 59 4.92 3.11 0.83
C ILE A 59 4.36 1.90 1.55
N LEU A 60 4.90 0.70 1.32
CA LEU A 60 4.42 -0.54 1.93
C LEU A 60 5.51 -1.23 2.74
N ASN A 61 5.20 -1.58 3.98
CA ASN A 61 6.04 -2.44 4.81
C ASN A 61 5.36 -3.81 4.91
N ILE A 62 5.84 -4.78 4.15
CA ILE A 62 5.22 -6.10 4.05
C ILE A 62 5.96 -7.06 4.97
N ASP A 63 5.21 -7.70 5.85
CA ASP A 63 5.67 -8.84 6.64
C ASP A 63 5.89 -10.06 5.70
N LEU A 64 7.11 -10.57 5.64
CA LEU A 64 7.48 -11.63 4.67
C LEU A 64 6.92 -13.01 5.04
N GLU A 65 6.53 -13.23 6.30
CA GLU A 65 5.94 -14.50 6.74
C GLU A 65 4.44 -14.56 6.44
N THR A 66 3.72 -13.47 6.74
CA THR A 66 2.26 -13.41 6.67
C THR A 66 1.73 -12.72 5.42
N GLY A 67 2.56 -11.94 4.74
CA GLY A 67 2.16 -11.06 3.63
C GLY A 67 1.38 -9.81 4.07
N GLN A 68 1.23 -9.56 5.37
CA GLN A 68 0.47 -8.41 5.86
C GLN A 68 1.22 -7.09 5.67
N ILE A 69 0.51 -6.04 5.28
CA ILE A 69 1.04 -4.67 5.23
C ILE A 69 1.03 -4.10 6.65
N LYS A 70 2.19 -4.04 7.30
CA LYS A 70 2.37 -3.65 8.71
C LYS A 70 2.09 -2.18 8.99
N ASN A 71 2.23 -1.32 7.97
CA ASN A 71 1.91 0.10 8.06
C ASN A 71 0.48 0.43 7.60
N TRP A 72 -0.32 -0.56 7.22
CA TRP A 72 -1.74 -0.38 6.92
C TRP A 72 -2.52 -0.09 8.21
N LYS A 73 -3.11 1.10 8.30
CA LYS A 73 -4.06 1.42 9.36
C LYS A 73 -5.45 1.06 8.88
N LYS A 74 -6.17 0.26 9.67
CA LYS A 74 -7.56 -0.10 9.39
C LYS A 74 -8.38 1.20 9.18
N PRO A 75 -8.99 1.40 8.00
CA PRO A 75 -9.81 2.58 7.75
C PRO A 75 -11.09 2.53 8.58
N VAL A 76 -11.65 3.70 8.88
CA VAL A 76 -13.02 3.82 9.42
C VAL A 76 -14.01 4.04 8.27
N ALA A 77 -15.30 3.87 8.53
CA ALA A 77 -16.35 4.05 7.51
C ALA A 77 -16.25 5.41 6.81
N ALA A 78 -16.02 6.49 7.57
CA ALA A 78 -15.87 7.84 7.03
C ALA A 78 -14.69 8.00 6.06
N ASP A 79 -13.58 7.25 6.22
CA ASP A 79 -12.46 7.29 5.28
C ASP A 79 -12.88 6.72 3.91
N ILE A 80 -13.67 5.64 3.95
CA ILE A 80 -14.18 4.96 2.76
C ILE A 80 -15.27 5.80 2.09
N GLU A 81 -16.21 6.36 2.85
CA GLU A 81 -17.25 7.27 2.35
C GLU A 81 -16.61 8.46 1.63
N LYS A 82 -15.63 9.13 2.25
CA LYS A 82 -14.89 10.24 1.63
C LYS A 82 -14.16 9.84 0.35
N MET A 83 -13.61 8.62 0.29
CA MET A 83 -12.93 8.12 -0.90
C MET A 83 -13.90 8.00 -2.08
N ILE A 84 -15.14 7.53 -1.84
CA ILE A 84 -16.15 7.35 -2.89
C ILE A 84 -16.76 8.72 -3.29
N GLU A 85 -17.04 9.59 -2.32
CA GLU A 85 -17.60 10.93 -2.60
C GLU A 85 -16.67 11.77 -3.50
N ALA A 86 -15.36 11.67 -3.30
CA ALA A 86 -14.37 12.41 -4.10
C ALA A 86 -14.36 11.99 -5.58
N SER A 87 -14.88 10.81 -5.94
CA SER A 87 -14.93 10.33 -7.33
C SER A 87 -16.20 10.74 -8.10
N ASP A 88 -17.21 11.31 -7.42
CA ASP A 88 -18.49 11.70 -8.03
C ASP A 88 -18.53 13.19 -8.45
N ASP A 89 -17.46 13.97 -8.20
CA ASP A 89 -17.36 15.41 -8.49
C ASP A 89 -16.77 15.74 -9.90
N ASP A 90 -16.65 14.75 -10.80
CA ASP A 90 -16.19 14.91 -12.19
C ASP A 90 -17.32 14.87 -13.26
#